data_AF-A0A093R6R4-F1
#
_entry.id   AF-A0A093R6R4-F1
#
_cell.length_a   1.000
_cell.length_b   1.000
_cell.length_c   1.000
_cell.angle_alpha   90.00
_cell.angle_beta   90.00
_cell.angle_gamma   90.00
#
_symmetry.space_group_name_H-M   'P 1'
#
loop_
_entity.id
_entity.type
_entity.pdbx_description
1 polymer ?
#
loop_
_entity_poly.entity_id
_entity_poly.type
_entity_poly.pdbx_seq_one_letter_code
_entity_poly.pdbx_strand_id
1 'polypeptide(L)'
;IMSCGNDFVETLKQIGYPKADELNGEDFDWLFESSEDKSFLEWFCGNVSKQHVVSEKELQDFGSLVDSGKPVLEGNALDEVLKTLKPVDSKNREEEEEEELKKLEDELKTLQKLKNLQIHRHNKLQMMVAANGHVLQTLKSKEEEAHKDFKEGLEVFTVANNRLNNELLSLTDAAKELASLFTASDSDQGSGQHPVFFSQLSLDKYLSQEEQSTAALTSYIKPHFYQGMSEGVEKSREDSFQFVDIGNQVTCDETNEVCEESQELARLQTAYICAQHQLIQMQAEEEGMNSAIKCAESMLQLLRNEDIGKQENLSAKISSLNDETSAIEQEITQISNEELLPLLKVNAQLLSAPVVKGYLDHQIAQLDYYASRQDEVCRHLIRQKASFELIELAYEMELKKHKEVCCQLENLVASLKQSSNELQQRLQAMTEQTEHAKPRNAISSEDGFSCRLYQLLEGENENQQLFKTYKNLEQMAQKLKQDCATVQDQLAASSQEQSLLSSKLKSDVDTLYDALYRGGNHIQLRSQELTELFRQLKADLNKLNQLLMDLIADVKSKRNFLQSNKLHQMERNLYVHFFKDEDHLKEMVEKLEQLSEATASGLEHKNFTTS
;
A
#
# COMPACT_ATOMS: atom_id res chain seq x y z
N ILE A 1 -2.79 62.74 18.84
CA ILE A 1 -2.58 64.02 19.56
C ILE A 1 -3.42 65.02 18.78
N MET A 2 -4.54 65.44 19.37
CA MET A 2 -5.44 66.43 18.77
C MET A 2 -4.75 67.79 18.90
N SER A 3 -4.68 68.57 17.83
CA SER A 3 -4.06 69.90 17.81
C SER A 3 -5.03 70.91 18.43
N CYS A 4 -4.80 71.30 19.67
CA CYS A 4 -5.64 72.25 20.40
C CYS A 4 -5.52 73.69 19.84
N GLY A 5 -4.40 74.01 19.19
CA GLY A 5 -4.16 75.28 18.54
C GLY A 5 -5.00 75.48 17.27
N ASN A 6 -5.37 74.41 16.57
CA ASN A 6 -6.34 74.48 15.46
C ASN A 6 -7.74 74.84 15.96
N ASP A 7 -8.19 74.25 17.07
CA ASP A 7 -9.48 74.59 17.68
C ASP A 7 -9.51 76.09 18.08
N PHE A 8 -8.41 76.62 18.59
CA PHE A 8 -8.27 78.04 18.93
C PHE A 8 -8.40 78.96 17.71
N VAL A 9 -7.69 78.67 16.62
CA VAL A 9 -7.76 79.45 15.38
C VAL A 9 -9.15 79.32 14.74
N GLU A 10 -9.80 78.15 14.85
CA GLU A 10 -11.17 77.95 14.38
C GLU A 10 -12.17 78.77 15.19
N THR A 11 -12.06 78.83 16.52
CA THR A 11 -12.87 79.72 17.36
C THR A 11 -12.64 81.20 17.01
N LEU A 12 -11.39 81.62 16.72
CA LEU A 12 -11.07 82.98 16.25
C LEU A 12 -11.71 83.32 14.89
N LYS A 13 -11.76 82.35 13.97
CA LYS A 13 -12.48 82.48 12.70
C LYS A 13 -13.99 82.56 12.92
N GLN A 14 -14.51 81.76 13.84
CA GLN A 14 -15.94 81.78 14.17
C GLN A 14 -16.36 83.14 14.73
N ILE A 15 -15.56 83.78 15.59
CA ILE A 15 -15.87 85.10 16.14
C ILE A 15 -15.55 86.28 15.18
N GLY A 16 -15.05 86.01 13.98
CA GLY A 16 -14.85 87.02 12.94
C GLY A 16 -13.61 87.90 13.11
N TYR A 17 -12.54 87.39 13.74
CA TYR A 17 -11.30 88.16 13.90
C TYR A 17 -10.66 88.45 12.51
N PRO A 18 -10.36 89.72 12.15
CA PRO A 18 -10.05 90.10 10.76
C PRO A 18 -8.81 89.46 10.12
N LYS A 19 -7.89 88.93 10.93
CA LYS A 19 -6.65 88.27 10.46
C LYS A 19 -6.64 86.77 10.75
N ALA A 20 -7.77 86.19 11.16
CA ALA A 20 -7.83 84.78 11.57
C ALA A 20 -7.50 83.80 10.43
N ASP A 21 -7.72 84.20 9.18
CA ASP A 21 -7.39 83.38 7.99
C ASP A 21 -5.89 83.36 7.65
N GLU A 22 -5.09 84.28 8.21
CA GLU A 22 -3.63 84.34 8.05
C GLU A 22 -2.89 83.56 9.15
N LEU A 23 -3.60 83.04 10.16
CA LEU A 23 -3.03 82.32 11.31
C LEU A 23 -3.06 80.80 11.08
N ASN A 24 -1.95 80.12 11.38
CA ASN A 24 -1.86 78.66 11.39
C ASN A 24 -2.00 78.14 12.82
N GLY A 25 -2.86 77.14 13.06
CA GLY A 25 -3.12 76.62 14.41
C GLY A 25 -1.93 75.90 15.04
N GLU A 26 -1.02 75.35 14.25
CA GLU A 26 0.21 74.71 14.74
C GLU A 26 1.14 75.70 15.46
N ASP A 27 1.11 76.99 15.10
CA ASP A 27 1.91 78.04 15.75
C ASP A 27 1.38 78.41 17.14
N PHE A 28 0.19 77.92 17.52
CA PHE A 28 -0.48 78.21 18.80
C PHE A 28 -0.62 76.99 19.72
N ASP A 29 -0.18 75.80 19.28
CA ASP A 29 -0.25 74.58 20.10
C ASP A 29 0.56 74.72 21.41
N TRP A 30 1.66 75.50 21.42
CA TRP A 30 2.47 75.77 22.61
C TRP A 30 1.70 76.52 23.72
N LEU A 31 0.66 77.29 23.37
CA LEU A 31 -0.13 78.06 24.32
C LEU A 31 -0.96 77.16 25.25
N PHE A 32 -1.30 75.96 24.76
CA PHE A 32 -2.04 74.94 25.52
C PHE A 32 -1.14 74.04 26.39
N GLU A 33 0.19 74.22 26.31
CA GLU A 33 1.15 73.49 27.14
C GLU A 33 1.37 74.17 28.51
N SER A 34 1.04 75.47 28.66
CA SER A 34 1.09 76.16 29.95
C SER A 34 -0.08 75.71 30.84
N SER A 35 0.17 75.24 32.07
CA SER A 35 -0.89 74.76 32.96
C SER A 35 -1.81 75.87 33.48
N GLU A 36 -1.34 77.12 33.47
CA GLU A 36 -2.06 78.28 33.98
C GLU A 36 -3.11 78.78 32.96
N ASP A 37 -2.78 78.80 31.67
CA ASP A 37 -3.68 79.34 30.63
C ASP A 37 -4.56 78.27 29.98
N LYS A 38 -4.20 76.99 30.09
CA LYS A 38 -4.93 75.88 29.47
C LYS A 38 -6.42 75.83 29.85
N SER A 39 -6.75 76.04 31.12
CA SER A 39 -8.15 75.98 31.59
C SER A 39 -8.99 77.10 30.98
N PHE A 40 -8.40 78.28 30.80
CA PHE A 40 -9.06 79.41 30.15
C PHE A 40 -9.19 79.19 28.64
N LEU A 41 -8.15 78.67 27.98
CA LEU A 41 -8.16 78.43 26.54
C LEU A 41 -9.12 77.31 26.14
N GLU A 42 -9.21 76.23 26.91
CA GLU A 42 -10.21 75.17 26.72
C GLU A 42 -11.64 75.72 26.91
N TRP A 43 -11.85 76.58 27.92
CA TRP A 43 -13.13 77.25 28.11
C TRP A 43 -13.46 78.18 26.92
N PHE A 44 -12.50 78.97 26.45
CA PHE A 44 -12.67 79.91 25.35
C PHE A 44 -13.05 79.18 24.06
N CYS A 45 -12.33 78.12 23.70
CA CYS A 45 -12.61 77.34 22.48
C CYS A 45 -13.94 76.58 22.57
N GLY A 46 -14.37 76.17 23.78
CA GLY A 46 -15.61 75.43 23.99
C GLY A 46 -16.88 76.28 24.12
N ASN A 47 -16.77 77.53 24.61
CA ASN A 47 -17.95 78.34 24.99
C ASN A 47 -18.12 79.63 24.19
N VAL A 48 -17.07 80.16 23.56
CA VAL A 48 -17.16 81.40 22.78
C VAL A 48 -17.54 81.07 21.34
N SER A 49 -18.56 81.74 20.81
CA SER A 49 -19.11 81.51 19.48
C SER A 49 -19.64 82.80 18.86
N LYS A 50 -20.11 82.75 17.61
CA LYS A 50 -20.70 83.89 16.86
C LYS A 50 -21.76 84.70 17.62
N GLN A 51 -22.43 84.09 18.60
CA GLN A 51 -23.48 84.73 19.40
C GLN A 51 -22.92 85.69 20.48
N HIS A 52 -21.63 85.57 20.80
CA HIS A 52 -20.96 86.37 21.83
C HIS A 52 -20.19 87.56 21.24
N VAL A 53 -20.34 87.80 19.94
CA VAL A 53 -19.71 88.90 19.21
C VAL A 53 -20.79 89.92 18.86
N VAL A 54 -20.56 91.16 19.28
CA VAL A 54 -21.48 92.27 18.99
C VAL A 54 -21.56 92.47 17.48
N SER A 55 -22.75 92.33 16.91
CA SER A 55 -22.97 92.52 15.48
C SER A 55 -22.95 94.00 15.09
N GLU A 56 -22.58 94.32 13.85
CA GLU A 56 -22.58 95.70 13.32
C GLU A 56 -23.96 96.38 13.48
N LYS A 57 -25.04 95.59 13.44
CA LYS A 57 -26.40 96.07 13.64
C LYS A 57 -26.68 96.42 15.10
N GLU A 58 -26.21 95.61 16.05
CA GLU A 58 -26.30 95.93 17.49
C GLU A 58 -25.41 97.12 17.86
N LEU A 59 -24.30 97.33 17.15
CA LEU A 59 -23.42 98.49 17.30
C LEU A 59 -24.09 99.77 16.76
N GLN A 60 -24.82 99.68 15.65
CA GLN A 60 -25.66 100.77 15.13
C GLN A 60 -26.90 101.03 15.99
N ASP A 61 -27.54 99.99 16.53
CA ASP A 61 -28.68 100.11 17.43
C ASP A 61 -28.23 100.72 18.78
N PHE A 62 -27.05 100.35 19.29
CA PHE A 62 -26.42 100.97 20.47
C PHE A 62 -26.01 102.43 20.20
N GLY A 63 -25.41 102.73 19.04
CA GLY A 63 -25.12 104.11 18.62
C GLY A 63 -26.39 104.95 18.52
N SER A 64 -27.47 104.39 17.95
CA SER A 64 -28.79 105.02 17.89
C SER A 64 -29.41 105.21 19.28
N LEU A 65 -29.14 104.32 20.23
CA LEU A 65 -29.58 104.41 21.62
C LEU A 65 -28.85 105.55 22.36
N VAL A 66 -27.53 105.67 22.16
CA VAL A 66 -26.69 106.74 22.73
C VAL A 66 -27.06 108.09 22.12
N ASP A 67 -27.28 108.16 20.81
CA ASP A 67 -27.70 109.38 20.10
C ASP A 67 -29.15 109.78 20.43
N SER A 68 -29.99 108.85 20.88
CA SER A 68 -31.37 109.12 21.31
C SER A 68 -31.50 109.79 22.69
N GLY A 69 -30.39 109.99 23.41
CA GLY A 69 -30.35 110.70 24.69
C GLY A 69 -31.06 110.01 25.86
N LYS A 70 -31.39 108.71 25.74
CA LYS A 70 -31.95 107.92 26.84
C LYS A 70 -30.82 107.39 27.75
N PRO A 71 -30.99 107.38 29.08
CA PRO A 71 -29.96 106.88 29.98
C PRO A 71 -29.79 105.37 29.78
N VAL A 72 -28.58 104.96 29.38
CA VAL A 72 -28.18 103.57 29.35
C VAL A 72 -27.96 103.11 30.79
N LEU A 73 -28.53 101.96 31.16
CA LEU A 73 -28.44 101.41 32.51
C LEU A 73 -27.03 100.86 32.75
N GLU A 74 -26.13 101.74 33.19
CA GLU A 74 -24.73 101.42 33.49
C GLU A 74 -24.38 101.74 34.95
N GLY A 75 -23.55 100.89 35.57
CA GLY A 75 -23.09 101.04 36.94
C GLY A 75 -24.22 101.05 37.96
N ASN A 76 -24.21 102.04 38.87
CA ASN A 76 -25.05 102.09 40.06
C ASN A 76 -26.58 102.06 39.77
N ALA A 77 -27.02 102.43 38.56
CA ALA A 77 -28.43 102.37 38.17
C ALA A 77 -28.90 100.93 37.85
N LEU A 78 -28.01 100.06 37.38
CA LEU A 78 -28.27 98.62 37.19
C LEU A 78 -28.28 97.88 38.54
N ASP A 79 -27.41 98.28 39.48
CA ASP A 79 -27.39 97.74 40.84
C ASP A 79 -28.66 98.07 41.64
N GLU A 80 -29.28 99.24 41.42
CA GLU A 80 -30.59 99.58 42.00
C GLU A 80 -31.73 98.72 41.40
N VAL A 81 -31.69 98.43 40.10
CA VAL A 81 -32.67 97.55 39.44
C VAL A 81 -32.51 96.09 39.88
N LEU A 82 -31.27 95.61 40.04
CA LEU A 82 -30.98 94.28 40.59
C LEU A 82 -31.40 94.15 42.06
N LYS A 83 -31.39 95.24 42.85
CA LYS A 83 -31.97 95.27 44.20
C LYS A 83 -33.51 95.25 44.21
N THR A 84 -34.17 95.71 43.14
CA THR A 84 -35.65 95.63 43.01
C THR A 84 -36.17 94.28 42.52
N LEU A 85 -35.29 93.41 42.01
CA LEU A 85 -35.59 91.98 41.80
C LEU A 85 -35.58 91.26 43.16
N LYS A 86 -36.67 91.43 43.92
CA LYS A 86 -36.96 90.52 45.03
C LYS A 86 -37.17 89.10 44.48
N PRO A 87 -36.63 88.06 45.14
CA PRO A 87 -36.91 86.68 44.75
C PRO A 87 -38.42 86.44 44.84
N VAL A 88 -38.97 85.87 43.78
CA VAL A 88 -40.32 85.30 43.74
C VAL A 88 -40.44 84.34 44.92
N ASP A 89 -41.55 84.47 45.68
CA ASP A 89 -41.83 83.79 46.94
C ASP A 89 -41.34 82.33 47.01
N SER A 90 -40.23 82.15 47.74
CA SER A 90 -39.58 80.89 48.09
C SER A 90 -40.30 80.21 49.26
N LYS A 91 -41.55 79.78 49.06
CA LYS A 91 -42.26 78.91 50.03
C LYS A 91 -42.92 77.66 49.45
N ASN A 92 -43.26 77.65 48.17
CA ASN A 92 -43.79 76.44 47.53
C ASN A 92 -42.75 75.68 46.71
N ARG A 93 -41.58 76.28 46.44
CA ARG A 93 -40.48 75.63 45.73
C ARG A 93 -39.54 74.87 46.65
N GLU A 94 -39.38 75.30 47.91
CA GLU A 94 -38.48 74.64 48.86
C GLU A 94 -38.98 73.24 49.23
N GLU A 95 -40.29 73.01 49.47
CA GLU A 95 -40.79 71.66 49.78
C GLU A 95 -40.75 70.73 48.55
N GLU A 96 -41.05 71.23 47.35
CA GLU A 96 -40.94 70.46 46.10
C GLU A 96 -39.48 70.18 45.74
N GLU A 97 -38.57 71.16 45.88
CA GLU A 97 -37.13 70.99 45.68
C GLU A 97 -36.51 70.11 46.77
N GLU A 98 -36.94 70.16 48.04
CA GLU A 98 -36.46 69.26 49.10
C GLU A 98 -36.96 67.83 48.87
N GLU A 99 -38.21 67.64 48.43
CA GLU A 99 -38.72 66.32 48.05
C GLU A 99 -38.03 65.78 46.79
N GLU A 100 -37.77 66.62 45.79
CA GLU A 100 -37.00 66.25 44.59
C GLU A 100 -35.54 65.96 44.93
N LEU A 101 -34.89 66.78 45.77
CA LEU A 101 -33.53 66.54 46.26
C LEU A 101 -33.46 65.25 47.06
N LYS A 102 -34.46 64.95 47.87
CA LYS A 102 -34.54 63.70 48.63
C LYS A 102 -34.77 62.49 47.71
N LYS A 103 -35.61 62.63 46.68
CA LYS A 103 -35.77 61.60 45.62
C LYS A 103 -34.47 61.38 44.85
N LEU A 104 -33.78 62.44 44.47
CA LEU A 104 -32.47 62.40 43.81
C LEU A 104 -31.39 61.79 44.70
N GLU A 105 -31.40 62.08 46.01
CA GLU A 105 -30.45 61.50 46.97
C GLU A 105 -30.73 60.00 47.20
N ASP A 106 -31.99 59.61 47.26
CA ASP A 106 -32.39 58.20 47.32
C ASP A 106 -32.05 57.47 46.01
N GLU A 107 -32.28 58.10 44.86
CA GLU A 107 -31.87 57.58 43.54
C GLU A 107 -30.35 57.41 43.47
N LEU A 108 -29.58 58.41 43.91
CA LEU A 108 -28.11 58.34 43.99
C LEU A 108 -27.67 57.18 44.90
N LYS A 109 -28.30 57.01 46.07
CA LYS A 109 -28.03 55.86 46.96
C LYS A 109 -28.35 54.52 46.29
N THR A 110 -29.43 54.42 45.50
CA THR A 110 -29.74 53.20 44.74
C THR A 110 -28.75 52.94 43.62
N LEU A 111 -28.36 53.97 42.86
CA LEU A 111 -27.35 53.89 41.80
C LEU A 111 -25.98 53.51 42.36
N GLN A 112 -25.61 54.02 43.53
CA GLN A 112 -24.36 53.68 44.21
C GLN A 112 -24.37 52.22 44.69
N LYS A 113 -25.50 51.72 45.21
CA LYS A 113 -25.69 50.29 45.51
C LYS A 113 -25.61 49.43 44.25
N LEU A 114 -26.21 49.87 43.14
CA LEU A 114 -26.17 49.17 41.85
C LEU A 114 -24.74 49.10 41.30
N LYS A 115 -23.99 50.22 41.34
CA LYS A 115 -22.58 50.30 40.96
C LYS A 115 -21.74 49.33 41.79
N ASN A 116 -21.91 49.32 43.11
CA ASN A 116 -21.19 48.40 44.00
C ASN A 116 -21.51 46.93 43.70
N LEU A 117 -22.78 46.61 43.41
CA LEU A 117 -23.19 45.28 42.98
C LEU A 117 -22.55 44.88 41.64
N GLN A 118 -22.46 45.81 40.69
CA GLN A 118 -21.83 45.57 39.39
C GLN A 118 -20.32 45.36 39.51
N ILE A 119 -19.63 46.14 40.36
CA ILE A 119 -18.21 45.93 40.69
C ILE A 119 -18.02 44.56 41.35
N HIS A 120 -18.88 44.18 42.30
CA HIS A 120 -18.80 42.87 42.94
C HIS A 120 -18.98 41.71 41.94
N ARG A 121 -19.96 41.82 41.02
CA ARG A 121 -20.16 40.86 39.93
C ARG A 121 -18.96 40.80 38.99
N HIS A 122 -18.39 41.94 38.63
CA HIS A 122 -17.21 42.02 37.78
C HIS A 122 -16.00 41.34 38.44
N ASN A 123 -15.71 41.67 39.70
CA ASN A 123 -14.62 41.05 40.46
C ASN A 123 -14.81 39.52 40.60
N LYS A 124 -16.06 39.07 40.83
CA LYS A 124 -16.38 37.64 40.88
C LYS A 124 -16.13 36.94 39.53
N LEU A 125 -16.54 37.57 38.43
CA LEU A 125 -16.27 37.06 37.08
C LEU A 125 -14.78 37.04 36.76
N GLN A 126 -14.04 38.09 37.12
CA GLN A 126 -12.60 38.17 36.92
C GLN A 126 -11.86 37.07 37.68
N MET A 127 -12.24 36.80 38.93
CA MET A 127 -11.71 35.67 39.70
C MET A 127 -12.02 34.32 39.06
N MET A 128 -13.23 34.14 38.51
CA MET A 128 -13.61 32.93 37.79
C MET A 128 -12.83 32.76 36.48
N VAL A 129 -12.60 33.83 35.73
CA VAL A 129 -11.78 33.83 34.51
C VAL A 129 -10.33 33.45 34.84
N ALA A 130 -9.76 34.01 35.91
CA ALA A 130 -8.41 33.67 36.36
C ALA A 130 -8.30 32.20 36.81
N ALA A 131 -9.28 31.70 37.59
CA ALA A 131 -9.33 30.31 38.03
C ALA A 131 -9.48 29.35 36.83
N ASN A 132 -10.38 29.64 35.90
CA ASN A 132 -10.56 28.84 34.69
C ASN A 132 -9.33 28.89 33.79
N GLY A 133 -8.65 30.04 33.68
CA GLY A 133 -7.39 30.18 32.95
C GLY A 133 -6.29 29.27 33.52
N HIS A 134 -6.15 29.22 34.85
CA HIS A 134 -5.21 28.31 35.51
C HIS A 134 -5.56 26.83 35.25
N VAL A 135 -6.84 26.46 35.36
CA VAL A 135 -7.31 25.09 35.07
C VAL A 135 -7.03 24.71 33.61
N LEU A 136 -7.32 25.60 32.66
CA LEU A 136 -7.04 25.39 31.24
C LEU A 136 -5.55 25.18 30.99
N GLN A 137 -4.70 26.01 31.60
CA GLN A 137 -3.25 25.89 31.46
C GLN A 137 -2.72 24.58 32.05
N THR A 138 -3.24 24.15 33.19
CA THR A 138 -2.90 22.86 33.81
C THR A 138 -3.38 21.67 32.97
N LEU A 139 -4.57 21.77 32.36
CA LEU A 139 -5.08 20.74 31.45
C LEU A 139 -4.23 20.67 30.19
N LYS A 140 -3.83 21.81 29.62
CA LYS A 140 -2.97 21.86 28.44
C LYS A 140 -1.60 21.25 28.69
N SER A 141 -0.99 21.52 29.86
CA SER A 141 0.29 20.88 30.20
C SER A 141 0.15 19.36 30.34
N LYS A 142 -0.96 18.87 30.92
CA LYS A 142 -1.24 17.43 31.01
C LYS A 142 -1.51 16.79 29.66
N GLU A 143 -2.18 17.50 28.76
CA GLU A 143 -2.41 17.06 27.38
C GLU A 143 -1.09 16.94 26.61
N GLU A 144 -0.21 17.95 26.73
CA GLU A 144 1.12 17.93 26.12
C GLU A 144 1.99 16.80 26.67
N GLU A 145 1.94 16.53 27.98
CA GLU A 145 2.62 15.40 28.63
C GLU A 145 2.07 14.05 28.12
N ALA A 146 0.75 13.86 28.13
CA ALA A 146 0.12 12.63 27.62
C ALA A 146 0.40 12.41 26.12
N HIS A 147 0.42 13.48 25.32
CA HIS A 147 0.77 13.39 23.90
C HIS A 147 2.25 13.02 23.71
N LYS A 148 3.14 13.53 24.56
CA LYS A 148 4.56 13.16 24.55
C LYS A 148 4.72 11.67 24.88
N ASP A 149 4.11 11.20 25.97
CA ASP A 149 4.15 9.80 26.40
C ASP A 149 3.59 8.86 25.33
N PHE A 150 2.47 9.25 24.70
CA PHE A 150 1.89 8.50 23.60
C PHE A 150 2.84 8.40 22.40
N LYS A 151 3.49 9.51 22.03
CA LYS A 151 4.45 9.54 20.92
C LYS A 151 5.67 8.67 21.21
N GLU A 152 6.21 8.73 22.43
CA GLU A 152 7.32 7.87 22.87
C GLU A 152 6.92 6.39 22.85
N GLY A 153 5.73 6.05 23.36
CA GLY A 153 5.19 4.69 23.31
C GLY A 153 4.99 4.18 21.88
N LEU A 154 4.51 5.03 20.97
CA LEU A 154 4.35 4.71 19.55
C LEU A 154 5.70 4.47 18.86
N GLU A 155 6.72 5.27 19.17
CA GLU A 155 8.06 5.10 18.63
C GLU A 155 8.66 3.75 19.10
N VAL A 156 8.56 3.42 20.39
CA VAL A 156 9.01 2.13 20.91
C VAL A 156 8.27 0.97 20.24
N PHE A 157 6.95 1.08 20.08
CA PHE A 157 6.13 0.05 19.44
C PHE A 157 6.50 -0.13 17.96
N THR A 158 6.69 0.96 17.22
CA THR A 158 7.07 0.90 15.79
C THR A 158 8.46 0.29 15.61
N VAL A 159 9.43 0.63 16.46
CA VAL A 159 10.75 0.00 16.46
C VAL A 159 10.65 -1.51 16.75
N ALA A 160 9.88 -1.90 17.77
CA ALA A 160 9.68 -3.30 18.11
C ALA A 160 8.99 -4.09 16.98
N ASN A 161 7.98 -3.50 16.32
CA ASN A 161 7.28 -4.11 15.20
C ASN A 161 8.19 -4.28 13.97
N ASN A 162 9.00 -3.27 13.64
CA ASN A 162 9.97 -3.35 12.56
C ASN A 162 11.01 -4.44 12.84
N ARG A 163 11.47 -4.56 14.08
CA ARG A 163 12.39 -5.63 14.50
C ARG A 163 11.76 -7.01 14.33
N LEU A 164 10.53 -7.22 14.82
CA LEU A 164 9.81 -8.48 14.68
C LEU A 164 9.63 -8.87 13.20
N ASN A 165 9.25 -7.91 12.35
CA ASN A 165 9.10 -8.15 10.91
C ASN A 165 10.43 -8.57 10.26
N ASN A 166 11.55 -7.95 10.63
CA ASN A 166 12.87 -8.33 10.14
C ASN A 166 13.27 -9.74 10.62
N GLU A 167 13.00 -10.09 11.87
CA GLU A 167 13.23 -11.43 12.42
C GLU A 167 12.37 -12.49 11.70
N LEU A 168 11.10 -12.19 11.40
CA LEU A 168 10.21 -13.07 10.62
C LEU A 168 10.68 -13.25 9.18
N LEU A 169 11.17 -12.19 8.53
CA LEU A 169 11.78 -12.28 7.20
C LEU A 169 13.03 -13.17 7.22
N SER A 170 13.92 -12.95 8.19
CA SER A 170 15.11 -13.78 8.36
C SER A 170 14.77 -15.25 8.63
N LEU A 171 13.72 -15.53 9.43
CA LEU A 171 13.25 -16.89 9.67
C LEU A 171 12.68 -17.51 8.40
N THR A 172 11.93 -16.74 7.61
CA THR A 172 11.36 -17.18 6.33
C THR A 172 12.46 -17.52 5.34
N ASP A 173 13.50 -16.70 5.25
CA ASP A 173 14.64 -16.96 4.37
C ASP A 173 15.46 -18.16 4.86
N ALA A 174 15.70 -18.30 6.17
CA ALA A 174 16.32 -19.50 6.73
C ALA A 174 15.50 -20.78 6.45
N ALA A 175 14.16 -20.70 6.49
CA ALA A 175 13.29 -21.81 6.14
C ALA A 175 13.34 -22.15 4.63
N LYS A 176 13.46 -21.15 3.76
CA LYS A 176 13.69 -21.36 2.31
C LYS A 176 15.04 -22.02 2.05
N GLU A 177 16.10 -21.55 2.71
CA GLU A 177 17.43 -22.14 2.63
C GLU A 177 17.37 -23.61 3.06
N LEU A 178 16.75 -23.90 4.21
CA LEU A 178 16.55 -25.27 4.68
C LEU A 178 15.76 -26.13 3.68
N ALA A 179 14.67 -25.60 3.11
CA ALA A 179 13.89 -26.31 2.09
C ALA A 179 14.73 -26.58 0.82
N SER A 180 15.60 -25.64 0.44
CA SER A 180 16.45 -25.79 -0.75
C SER A 180 17.37 -27.00 -0.65
N LEU A 181 17.90 -27.29 0.55
CA LEU A 181 18.75 -28.45 0.84
C LEU A 181 18.06 -29.78 0.53
N PHE A 182 16.73 -29.87 0.72
CA PHE A 182 15.95 -31.07 0.45
C PHE A 182 15.47 -31.19 -1.01
N THR A 183 15.43 -30.08 -1.75
CA THR A 183 14.94 -30.05 -3.15
C THR A 183 16.03 -30.16 -4.21
N ALA A 184 17.31 -30.05 -3.84
CA ALA A 184 18.44 -29.95 -4.78
C ALA A 184 18.83 -31.24 -5.52
N SER A 185 17.94 -32.24 -5.63
CA SER A 185 18.38 -33.62 -5.89
C SER A 185 18.51 -34.08 -7.34
N ASP A 186 18.08 -33.35 -8.37
CA ASP A 186 18.07 -33.91 -9.75
C ASP A 186 18.60 -32.98 -10.86
N SER A 187 19.35 -31.90 -10.55
CA SER A 187 19.99 -31.12 -11.62
C SER A 187 21.34 -31.72 -12.01
N ASP A 188 21.29 -32.65 -12.96
CA ASP A 188 22.40 -33.40 -13.52
C ASP A 188 23.46 -32.56 -14.27
N GLN A 189 23.41 -31.22 -14.23
CA GLN A 189 24.37 -30.39 -14.97
C GLN A 189 24.68 -29.06 -14.25
N GLY A 190 25.89 -28.96 -13.71
CA GLY A 190 26.71 -27.75 -13.87
C GLY A 190 26.78 -26.73 -12.73
N SER A 191 25.96 -26.79 -11.70
CA SER A 191 26.16 -25.95 -10.50
C SER A 191 26.84 -26.78 -9.41
N GLY A 192 28.04 -26.38 -8.98
CA GLY A 192 28.88 -27.07 -7.99
C GLY A 192 28.32 -27.13 -6.56
N GLN A 193 27.04 -27.43 -6.39
CA GLN A 193 26.47 -27.77 -5.10
C GLN A 193 26.91 -29.19 -4.74
N HIS A 194 27.77 -29.28 -3.73
CA HIS A 194 28.11 -30.54 -3.12
C HIS A 194 26.86 -31.14 -2.45
N PRO A 195 26.60 -32.45 -2.61
CA PRO A 195 25.50 -33.12 -1.92
C PRO A 195 25.64 -32.91 -0.42
N VAL A 196 24.56 -32.42 0.20
CA VAL A 196 24.50 -32.05 1.62
C VAL A 196 24.14 -33.27 2.45
N PHE A 197 23.27 -34.12 1.91
CA PHE A 197 22.84 -35.37 2.53
C PHE A 197 23.54 -36.55 1.88
N PHE A 198 23.77 -37.59 2.69
CA PHE A 198 24.30 -38.86 2.21
C PHE A 198 23.33 -39.51 1.21
N SER A 199 22.02 -39.30 1.37
CA SER A 199 21.01 -39.72 0.39
C SER A 199 21.08 -39.06 -0.97
N GLN A 200 21.79 -37.94 -1.10
CA GLN A 200 22.00 -37.26 -2.38
C GLN A 200 23.24 -37.77 -3.13
N LEU A 201 24.07 -38.60 -2.49
CA LEU A 201 25.25 -39.19 -3.12
C LEU A 201 24.85 -40.38 -4.00
N SER A 202 25.28 -40.36 -5.26
CA SER A 202 25.20 -41.55 -6.12
C SER A 202 26.14 -42.65 -5.58
N LEU A 203 25.55 -43.79 -5.24
CA LEU A 203 26.26 -45.01 -4.85
C LEU A 203 26.71 -45.85 -6.05
N ASP A 204 26.41 -45.44 -7.29
CA ASP A 204 26.60 -46.27 -8.48
C ASP A 204 28.05 -46.70 -8.68
N LYS A 205 29.01 -45.78 -8.41
CA LYS A 205 30.44 -46.09 -8.48
C LYS A 205 30.87 -47.11 -7.43
N TYR A 206 30.34 -47.00 -6.22
CA TYR A 206 30.62 -47.94 -5.14
C TYR A 206 30.03 -49.32 -5.45
N LEU A 207 28.76 -49.37 -5.87
CA LEU A 207 28.08 -50.61 -6.23
C LEU A 207 28.77 -51.31 -7.41
N SER A 208 29.21 -50.55 -8.42
CA SER A 208 29.98 -51.09 -9.56
C SER A 208 31.31 -51.70 -9.10
N GLN A 209 31.98 -51.07 -8.14
CA GLN A 209 33.25 -51.57 -7.58
C GLN A 209 33.03 -52.83 -6.73
N GLU A 210 31.95 -52.88 -5.95
CA GLU A 210 31.57 -54.05 -5.16
C GLU A 210 31.20 -55.23 -6.06
N GLU A 211 30.43 -55.00 -7.14
CA GLU A 211 30.10 -56.03 -8.13
C GLU A 211 31.34 -56.60 -8.80
N GLN A 212 32.29 -55.74 -9.21
CA GLN A 212 33.59 -56.18 -9.75
C GLN A 212 34.39 -57.00 -8.73
N SER A 213 34.38 -56.59 -7.46
CA SER A 213 35.09 -57.28 -6.38
C SER A 213 34.48 -58.66 -6.10
N THR A 214 33.15 -58.78 -6.09
CA THR A 214 32.44 -60.06 -5.98
C THR A 214 32.73 -60.94 -7.19
N ALA A 215 32.70 -60.41 -8.41
CA ALA A 215 33.03 -61.16 -9.63
C ALA A 215 34.47 -61.69 -9.62
N ALA A 216 35.43 -60.88 -9.15
CA ALA A 216 36.82 -61.29 -8.96
C ALA A 216 36.94 -62.40 -7.91
N LEU A 217 36.22 -62.27 -6.77
CA LEU A 217 36.20 -63.28 -5.72
C LEU A 217 35.58 -64.60 -6.22
N THR A 218 34.47 -64.56 -6.97
CA THR A 218 33.86 -65.74 -7.58
C THR A 218 34.82 -66.41 -8.56
N SER A 219 35.53 -65.62 -9.37
CA SER A 219 36.53 -66.13 -10.33
C SER A 219 37.72 -66.77 -9.63
N TYR A 220 38.11 -66.26 -8.46
CA TYR A 220 39.16 -66.83 -7.60
C TYR A 220 38.72 -68.12 -6.90
N ILE A 221 37.50 -68.18 -6.37
CA ILE A 221 36.96 -69.36 -5.68
C ILE A 221 36.78 -70.55 -6.64
N LYS A 222 36.34 -70.28 -7.87
CA LYS A 222 35.99 -71.30 -8.87
C LYS A 222 37.10 -72.36 -9.09
N PRO A 223 38.35 -72.01 -9.43
CA PRO A 223 39.42 -73.00 -9.61
C PRO A 223 39.87 -73.65 -8.29
N HIS A 224 39.94 -72.90 -7.19
CA HIS A 224 40.51 -73.40 -5.93
C HIS A 224 39.59 -74.36 -5.17
N PHE A 225 38.28 -74.20 -5.29
CA PHE A 225 37.30 -75.03 -4.58
C PHE A 225 36.55 -76.00 -5.49
N TYR A 226 36.26 -75.65 -6.75
CA TYR A 226 35.50 -76.55 -7.63
C TYR A 226 36.37 -77.47 -8.46
N GLN A 227 37.56 -77.03 -8.91
CA GLN A 227 38.45 -77.90 -9.68
C GLN A 227 39.30 -78.79 -8.77
N GLY A 228 39.74 -78.27 -7.61
CA GLY A 228 40.46 -79.05 -6.60
C GLY A 228 39.59 -80.05 -5.83
N MET A 229 38.28 -79.82 -5.70
CA MET A 229 37.35 -80.82 -5.16
C MET A 229 36.72 -81.72 -6.24
N SER A 230 36.65 -81.32 -7.50
CA SER A 230 36.09 -82.19 -8.55
C SER A 230 36.97 -83.42 -8.82
N GLU A 231 38.30 -83.28 -8.79
CA GLU A 231 39.20 -84.44 -8.91
C GLU A 231 39.23 -85.34 -7.66
N GLY A 232 38.85 -84.84 -6.47
CA GLY A 232 38.91 -85.60 -5.21
C GLY A 232 37.57 -85.94 -4.54
N VAL A 233 36.45 -85.32 -4.93
CA VAL A 233 35.17 -85.34 -4.19
C VAL A 233 33.94 -85.47 -5.09
N GLU A 234 34.03 -85.35 -6.43
CA GLU A 234 32.86 -85.48 -7.33
C GLU A 234 32.31 -86.92 -7.49
N LYS A 235 32.77 -87.87 -6.66
CA LYS A 235 32.13 -89.19 -6.47
C LYS A 235 31.52 -89.42 -5.09
N SER A 236 31.48 -88.43 -4.20
CA SER A 236 30.76 -88.55 -2.92
C SER A 236 29.52 -87.67 -2.92
N ARG A 237 28.38 -88.28 -3.22
CA ARG A 237 27.06 -87.63 -3.18
C ARG A 237 26.60 -87.48 -1.72
N GLU A 238 26.60 -86.25 -1.24
CA GLU A 238 25.68 -85.53 -0.33
C GLU A 238 25.05 -86.18 0.95
N ASP A 239 25.19 -87.47 1.23
CA ASP A 239 24.55 -88.12 2.41
C ASP A 239 25.53 -88.57 3.52
N SER A 240 26.84 -88.30 3.41
CA SER A 240 27.84 -88.85 4.33
C SER A 240 28.53 -87.83 5.25
N PHE A 241 27.85 -86.74 5.61
CA PHE A 241 28.26 -85.87 6.73
C PHE A 241 27.37 -86.10 7.95
N GLN A 242 27.30 -87.34 8.42
CA GLN A 242 26.94 -87.61 9.81
C GLN A 242 28.22 -88.03 10.54
N PHE A 243 28.53 -87.31 11.61
CA PHE A 243 29.46 -87.78 12.64
C PHE A 243 28.96 -89.16 13.12
N VAL A 244 29.52 -90.24 12.59
CA VAL A 244 29.19 -91.60 13.00
C VAL A 244 30.19 -92.08 14.05
N ASP A 245 29.58 -92.39 15.18
CA ASP A 245 30.05 -93.00 16.41
C ASP A 245 31.08 -94.14 16.22
N ILE A 246 32.10 -94.14 17.08
CA ILE A 246 33.19 -95.11 17.11
C ILE A 246 32.63 -96.41 17.73
N GLY A 247 31.92 -97.21 16.95
CA GLY A 247 31.33 -98.43 17.47
C GLY A 247 30.93 -99.52 16.49
N ASN A 248 30.86 -99.24 15.19
CA ASN A 248 30.40 -100.24 14.21
C ASN A 248 31.49 -100.65 13.24
N GLN A 249 31.85 -101.92 13.34
CA GLN A 249 32.73 -102.66 12.45
C GLN A 249 32.06 -102.76 11.07
N VAL A 250 32.44 -101.87 10.15
CA VAL A 250 31.94 -101.87 8.76
C VAL A 250 32.84 -102.79 7.93
N THR A 251 32.25 -103.88 7.47
CA THR A 251 32.74 -104.71 6.36
C THR A 251 32.97 -103.83 5.14
N CYS A 252 34.21 -103.80 4.68
CA CYS A 252 34.66 -103.05 3.52
C CYS A 252 34.09 -103.67 2.24
N ASP A 253 33.18 -102.98 1.57
CA ASP A 253 32.91 -103.18 0.15
C ASP A 253 33.34 -101.92 -0.62
N GLU A 254 34.44 -102.10 -1.36
CA GLU A 254 34.82 -101.48 -2.64
C GLU A 254 34.70 -99.94 -2.80
N THR A 255 35.73 -99.24 -2.33
CA THR A 255 36.16 -97.93 -2.86
C THR A 255 37.60 -98.03 -3.39
N ASN A 256 37.76 -98.08 -4.72
CA ASN A 256 38.99 -98.58 -5.36
C ASN A 256 40.30 -97.79 -5.11
N GLU A 257 40.30 -96.49 -4.79
CA GLU A 257 41.57 -95.74 -4.63
C GLU A 257 42.18 -95.82 -3.22
N VAL A 258 41.37 -95.73 -2.15
CA VAL A 258 41.86 -96.02 -0.78
C VAL A 258 42.25 -97.50 -0.65
N CYS A 259 41.63 -98.35 -1.48
CA CYS A 259 41.98 -99.76 -1.61
C CYS A 259 43.40 -99.92 -2.16
N GLU A 260 43.79 -99.25 -3.24
CA GLU A 260 45.10 -99.47 -3.86
C GLU A 260 46.27 -99.14 -2.92
N GLU A 261 46.27 -97.98 -2.28
CA GLU A 261 47.39 -97.57 -1.40
C GLU A 261 47.44 -98.40 -0.11
N SER A 262 46.28 -98.73 0.46
CA SER A 262 46.17 -99.61 1.64
C SER A 262 46.52 -101.07 1.29
N GLN A 263 46.15 -101.54 0.11
CA GLN A 263 46.51 -102.85 -0.42
C GLN A 263 48.01 -102.92 -0.71
N GLU A 264 48.61 -101.88 -1.27
CA GLU A 264 50.04 -101.79 -1.52
C GLU A 264 50.83 -101.75 -0.21
N LEU A 265 50.34 -101.03 0.81
CA LEU A 265 50.94 -101.06 2.15
C LEU A 265 50.85 -102.46 2.78
N ALA A 266 49.69 -103.11 2.68
CA ALA A 266 49.50 -104.48 3.15
C ALA A 266 50.40 -105.49 2.38
N ARG A 267 50.60 -105.26 1.07
CA ARG A 267 51.48 -106.05 0.21
C ARG A 267 52.93 -105.89 0.65
N LEU A 268 53.39 -104.66 0.91
CA LEU A 268 54.74 -104.37 1.41
C LEU A 268 54.98 -104.97 2.80
N GLN A 269 54.02 -104.84 3.72
CA GLN A 269 54.09 -105.46 5.05
C GLN A 269 54.20 -106.98 4.94
N THR A 270 53.39 -107.61 4.08
CA THR A 270 53.42 -109.06 3.86
C THR A 270 54.75 -109.50 3.26
N ALA A 271 55.24 -108.80 2.24
CA ALA A 271 56.54 -109.07 1.61
C ALA A 271 57.70 -108.95 2.61
N TYR A 272 57.68 -107.93 3.47
CA TYR A 272 58.67 -107.77 4.54
C TYR A 272 58.65 -108.92 5.54
N ILE A 273 57.45 -109.31 6.02
CA ILE A 273 57.29 -110.44 6.96
C ILE A 273 57.86 -111.72 6.34
N CYS A 274 57.50 -112.04 5.10
CA CYS A 274 58.00 -113.22 4.40
C CYS A 274 59.51 -113.20 4.22
N ALA A 275 60.09 -112.07 3.79
CA ALA A 275 61.52 -111.92 3.58
C ALA A 275 62.32 -112.05 4.89
N GLN A 276 61.83 -111.44 5.98
CA GLN A 276 62.47 -111.53 7.29
C GLN A 276 62.36 -112.93 7.90
N HIS A 277 61.21 -113.58 7.75
CA HIS A 277 61.04 -114.95 8.20
C HIS A 277 62.02 -115.90 7.50
N GLN A 278 62.16 -115.79 6.19
CA GLN A 278 63.14 -116.55 5.42
C GLN A 278 64.58 -116.22 5.83
N LEU A 279 64.90 -114.94 6.04
CA LEU A 279 66.24 -114.54 6.49
C LEU A 279 66.60 -115.18 7.84
N ILE A 280 65.69 -115.13 8.81
CA ILE A 280 65.90 -115.71 10.15
C ILE A 280 66.03 -117.23 10.07
N GLN A 281 65.22 -117.89 9.23
CA GLN A 281 65.34 -119.33 9.01
C GLN A 281 66.71 -119.70 8.41
N MET A 282 67.15 -118.99 7.37
CA MET A 282 68.45 -119.23 6.74
C MET A 282 69.61 -118.98 7.70
N GLN A 283 69.54 -117.93 8.54
CA GLN A 283 70.54 -117.66 9.57
C GLN A 283 70.57 -118.74 10.65
N ALA A 284 69.41 -119.26 11.05
CA ALA A 284 69.33 -120.37 12.00
C ALA A 284 69.92 -121.65 11.41
N GLU A 285 69.64 -121.95 10.13
CA GLU A 285 70.22 -123.08 9.41
C GLU A 285 71.75 -122.94 9.25
N GLU A 286 72.24 -121.75 8.89
CA GLU A 286 73.68 -121.44 8.79
C GLU A 286 74.37 -121.65 10.14
N GLU A 287 73.81 -121.12 11.22
CA GLU A 287 74.41 -121.25 12.56
C GLU A 287 74.30 -122.68 13.09
N GLY A 288 73.26 -123.41 12.68
CA GLY A 288 73.11 -124.85 12.87
C GLY A 288 74.23 -125.64 12.16
N MET A 289 74.50 -125.34 10.87
CA MET A 289 75.60 -125.94 10.13
C MET A 289 76.96 -125.58 10.72
N ASN A 290 77.18 -124.32 11.11
CA ASN A 290 78.40 -123.87 11.79
C ASN A 290 78.63 -124.63 13.11
N SER A 291 77.57 -124.84 13.88
CA SER A 291 77.62 -125.63 15.12
C SER A 291 77.88 -127.10 14.86
N ALA A 292 77.29 -127.68 13.79
CA ALA A 292 77.57 -129.04 13.35
C ALA A 292 79.02 -129.21 12.90
N ILE A 293 79.58 -128.25 12.17
CA ILE A 293 81.00 -128.21 11.78
C ILE A 293 81.87 -128.15 13.03
N LYS A 294 81.62 -127.23 13.97
CA LYS A 294 82.37 -127.14 15.25
C LYS A 294 82.28 -128.43 16.07
N CYS A 295 81.11 -129.08 16.10
CA CYS A 295 80.92 -130.36 16.76
C CYS A 295 81.74 -131.46 16.08
N ALA A 296 81.69 -131.56 14.75
CA ALA A 296 82.49 -132.51 13.97
C ALA A 296 83.99 -132.27 14.14
N GLU A 297 84.46 -131.02 14.14
CA GLU A 297 85.85 -130.65 14.45
C GLU A 297 86.24 -131.09 15.86
N SER A 298 85.37 -130.89 16.86
CA SER A 298 85.60 -131.34 18.24
C SER A 298 85.63 -132.87 18.35
N MET A 299 84.75 -133.58 17.63
CA MET A 299 84.76 -135.04 17.55
C MET A 299 86.02 -135.57 16.87
N LEU A 300 86.48 -134.93 15.78
CA LEU A 300 87.74 -135.26 15.13
C LEU A 300 88.94 -135.02 16.04
N GLN A 301 88.92 -133.96 16.86
CA GLN A 301 89.94 -133.72 17.90
C GLN A 301 89.91 -134.81 18.98
N LEU A 302 88.74 -135.27 19.41
CA LEU A 302 88.59 -136.39 20.35
C LEU A 302 89.06 -137.71 19.75
N LEU A 303 88.82 -137.97 18.47
CA LEU A 303 89.32 -139.15 17.74
C LEU A 303 90.84 -139.14 17.54
N ARG A 304 91.44 -137.95 17.42
CA ARG A 304 92.89 -137.77 17.27
C ARG A 304 93.66 -138.05 18.57
N ASN A 305 92.99 -137.92 19.71
CA ASN A 305 93.51 -138.34 20.99
C ASN A 305 93.08 -139.80 21.21
N GLU A 306 94.04 -140.73 21.21
CA GLU A 306 93.76 -142.17 21.39
C GLU A 306 93.19 -142.47 22.78
N ASP A 307 91.88 -142.29 22.97
CA ASP A 307 91.14 -142.92 24.06
C ASP A 307 89.65 -143.05 23.72
N ILE A 308 89.33 -143.97 22.81
CA ILE A 308 87.95 -144.45 22.60
C ILE A 308 87.88 -145.86 23.20
N GLY A 309 87.92 -145.89 24.52
CA GLY A 309 87.77 -147.10 25.32
C GLY A 309 86.62 -146.95 26.31
N LYS A 310 85.55 -147.71 26.07
CA LYS A 310 84.39 -148.00 26.94
C LYS A 310 83.19 -147.06 26.81
N GLN A 311 82.18 -147.55 26.10
CA GLN A 311 80.84 -146.98 26.07
C GLN A 311 79.84 -148.08 26.42
N GLU A 312 79.64 -148.33 27.70
CA GLU A 312 78.50 -149.10 28.20
C GLU A 312 77.32 -148.14 28.39
N ASN A 313 76.13 -148.54 27.89
CA ASN A 313 74.88 -147.78 27.78
C ASN A 313 74.77 -146.68 26.71
N LEU A 314 75.32 -146.95 25.52
CA LEU A 314 75.08 -146.18 24.30
C LEU A 314 73.59 -146.02 23.97
N SER A 315 72.79 -147.09 24.09
CA SER A 315 71.38 -147.07 23.68
C SER A 315 70.51 -146.14 24.55
N ALA A 316 70.74 -146.12 25.86
CA ALA A 316 70.01 -145.24 26.77
C ALA A 316 70.37 -143.76 26.54
N LYS A 317 71.64 -143.47 26.26
CA LYS A 317 72.10 -142.10 25.99
C LYS A 317 71.66 -141.59 24.61
N ILE A 318 71.64 -142.45 23.59
CA ILE A 318 71.05 -142.15 22.28
C ILE A 318 69.56 -141.86 22.41
N SER A 319 68.83 -142.64 23.23
CA SER A 319 67.39 -142.42 23.44
C SER A 319 67.14 -141.08 24.14
N SER A 320 67.89 -140.79 25.20
CA SER A 320 67.80 -139.51 25.93
C SER A 320 68.17 -138.30 25.04
N LEU A 321 69.19 -138.39 24.19
CA LEU A 321 69.53 -137.32 23.23
C LEU A 321 68.49 -137.18 22.11
N ASN A 322 67.86 -138.26 21.65
CA ASN A 322 66.77 -138.19 20.68
C ASN A 322 65.51 -137.55 21.29
N ASP A 323 65.22 -137.83 22.56
CA ASP A 323 64.13 -137.18 23.30
C ASP A 323 64.41 -135.68 23.48
N GLU A 324 65.65 -135.30 23.83
CA GLU A 324 66.08 -133.90 23.90
C GLU A 324 66.05 -133.21 22.53
N THR A 325 66.48 -133.90 21.47
CA THR A 325 66.41 -133.37 20.09
C THR A 325 64.97 -133.14 19.66
N SER A 326 64.07 -134.07 19.97
CA SER A 326 62.64 -133.94 19.67
C SER A 326 61.99 -132.80 20.47
N ALA A 327 62.39 -132.61 21.73
CA ALA A 327 61.94 -131.49 22.55
C ALA A 327 62.42 -130.14 21.99
N ILE A 328 63.69 -130.04 21.60
CA ILE A 328 64.26 -128.83 20.99
C ILE A 328 63.61 -128.56 19.62
N GLU A 329 63.38 -129.57 18.79
CA GLU A 329 62.64 -129.43 17.53
C GLU A 329 61.22 -128.90 17.77
N GLN A 330 60.54 -129.41 18.80
CA GLN A 330 59.21 -128.92 19.18
C GLN A 330 59.27 -127.46 19.65
N GLU A 331 60.24 -127.07 20.48
CA GLU A 331 60.45 -125.68 20.90
C GLU A 331 60.76 -124.76 19.71
N ILE A 332 61.59 -125.20 18.76
CA ILE A 332 61.88 -124.45 17.51
C ILE A 332 60.60 -124.24 16.69
N THR A 333 59.76 -125.27 16.55
CA THR A 333 58.48 -125.13 15.84
C THR A 333 57.51 -124.20 16.57
N GLN A 334 57.53 -124.19 17.90
CA GLN A 334 56.71 -123.30 18.71
C GLN A 334 57.17 -121.85 18.56
N ILE A 335 58.47 -121.56 18.72
CA ILE A 335 59.03 -120.22 18.57
C ILE A 335 58.79 -119.68 17.15
N SER A 336 58.99 -120.51 16.12
CA SER A 336 58.80 -120.13 14.72
C SER A 336 57.35 -119.77 14.38
N ASN A 337 56.38 -120.54 14.88
CA ASN A 337 54.97 -120.36 14.54
C ASN A 337 54.22 -119.40 15.48
N GLU A 338 54.49 -119.43 16.78
CA GLU A 338 53.72 -118.70 17.80
C GLU A 338 54.33 -117.35 18.16
N GLU A 339 55.67 -117.24 18.24
CA GLU A 339 56.33 -116.03 18.75
C GLU A 339 56.91 -115.15 17.64
N LEU A 340 57.57 -115.76 16.65
CA LEU A 340 58.26 -115.04 15.59
C LEU A 340 57.29 -114.27 14.68
N LEU A 341 56.19 -114.89 14.27
CA LEU A 341 55.26 -114.27 13.33
C LEU A 341 54.56 -113.01 13.90
N PRO A 342 54.04 -112.99 15.15
CA PRO A 342 53.52 -111.76 15.76
C PRO A 342 54.56 -110.65 15.89
N LEU A 343 55.80 -110.97 16.28
CA LEU A 343 56.87 -109.99 16.40
C LEU A 343 57.21 -109.37 15.03
N LEU A 344 57.28 -110.19 13.98
CA LEU A 344 57.48 -109.71 12.60
C LEU A 344 56.32 -108.83 12.12
N LYS A 345 55.07 -109.14 12.48
CA LYS A 345 53.90 -108.30 12.19
C LYS A 345 53.99 -106.93 12.85
N VAL A 346 54.34 -106.88 14.14
CA VAL A 346 54.54 -105.61 14.87
C VAL A 346 55.68 -104.81 14.25
N ASN A 347 56.78 -105.46 13.88
CA ASN A 347 57.90 -104.79 13.23
C ASN A 347 57.55 -104.25 11.83
N ALA A 348 56.77 -105.01 11.05
CA ALA A 348 56.25 -104.56 9.75
C ALA A 348 55.33 -103.33 9.89
N GLN A 349 54.48 -103.31 10.92
CA GLN A 349 53.64 -102.15 11.24
C GLN A 349 54.48 -100.94 11.64
N LEU A 350 55.52 -101.14 12.46
CA LEU A 350 56.46 -100.07 12.84
C LEU A 350 57.17 -99.47 11.62
N LEU A 351 57.59 -100.31 10.66
CA LEU A 351 58.21 -99.86 9.41
C LEU A 351 57.23 -99.11 8.50
N SER A 352 55.94 -99.44 8.53
CA SER A 352 54.91 -98.69 7.79
C SER A 352 54.50 -97.38 8.47
N ALA A 353 54.78 -97.19 9.76
CA ALA A 353 54.33 -96.03 10.51
C ALA A 353 54.82 -94.67 9.93
N PRO A 354 56.08 -94.51 9.47
CA PRO A 354 56.52 -93.28 8.82
C PRO A 354 55.80 -92.99 7.49
N VAL A 355 55.42 -94.03 6.73
CA VAL A 355 54.70 -93.89 5.46
C VAL A 355 53.28 -93.40 5.71
N VAL A 356 52.58 -94.03 6.66
CA VAL A 356 51.24 -93.62 7.09
C VAL A 356 51.27 -92.20 7.67
N LYS A 357 52.28 -91.89 8.49
CA LYS A 357 52.48 -90.54 9.02
C LYS A 357 52.67 -89.53 7.88
N GLY A 358 53.53 -89.81 6.91
CA GLY A 358 53.76 -88.93 5.76
C GLY A 358 52.49 -88.67 4.94
N TYR A 359 51.65 -89.69 4.77
CA TYR A 359 50.34 -89.55 4.11
C TYR A 359 49.37 -88.67 4.92
N LEU A 360 49.26 -88.90 6.22
CA LEU A 360 48.42 -88.08 7.10
C LEU A 360 48.93 -86.64 7.18
N ASP A 361 50.25 -86.43 7.28
CA ASP A 361 50.87 -85.10 7.25
C ASP A 361 50.57 -84.38 5.91
N HIS A 362 50.54 -85.11 4.79
CA HIS A 362 50.14 -84.55 3.49
C HIS A 362 48.66 -84.14 3.46
N GLN A 363 47.77 -84.99 3.97
CA GLN A 363 46.34 -84.65 4.08
C GLN A 363 46.10 -83.45 5.00
N ILE A 364 46.78 -83.39 6.15
CA ILE A 364 46.71 -82.25 7.07
C ILE A 364 47.18 -80.98 6.36
N ALA A 365 48.31 -81.02 5.65
CA ALA A 365 48.81 -79.86 4.91
C ALA A 365 47.82 -79.39 3.82
N GLN A 366 47.13 -80.31 3.15
CA GLN A 366 46.10 -79.98 2.17
C GLN A 366 44.88 -79.32 2.84
N LEU A 367 44.44 -79.85 3.99
CA LEU A 367 43.35 -79.25 4.77
C LEU A 367 43.71 -77.87 5.30
N ASP A 368 44.93 -77.68 5.82
CA ASP A 368 45.44 -76.38 6.28
C ASP A 368 45.48 -75.35 5.13
N TYR A 369 45.86 -75.79 3.93
CA TYR A 369 45.80 -74.95 2.74
C TYR A 369 44.37 -74.50 2.43
N TYR A 370 43.40 -75.42 2.43
CA TYR A 370 42.00 -75.06 2.20
C TYR A 370 41.43 -74.16 3.31
N ALA A 371 41.75 -74.43 4.57
CA ALA A 371 41.33 -73.60 5.70
C ALA A 371 41.89 -72.18 5.57
N SER A 372 43.15 -72.02 5.18
CA SER A 372 43.77 -70.72 4.94
C SER A 372 43.09 -69.96 3.79
N ARG A 373 42.74 -70.65 2.70
CA ARG A 373 42.00 -70.05 1.57
C ARG A 373 40.57 -69.67 1.94
N GLN A 374 39.88 -70.50 2.72
CA GLN A 374 38.55 -70.17 3.24
C GLN A 374 38.58 -68.94 4.15
N ASP A 375 39.58 -68.84 5.04
CA ASP A 375 39.76 -67.66 5.89
C ASP A 375 39.97 -66.37 5.07
N GLU A 376 40.78 -66.44 4.01
CA GLU A 376 40.98 -65.31 3.08
C GLU A 376 39.66 -64.88 2.42
N VAL A 377 38.87 -65.82 1.89
CA VAL A 377 37.54 -65.55 1.31
C VAL A 377 36.60 -64.96 2.36
N CYS A 378 36.54 -65.54 3.56
CA CYS A 378 35.73 -65.05 4.67
C CYS A 378 36.10 -63.61 5.04
N ARG A 379 37.39 -63.28 5.11
CA ARG A 379 37.84 -61.91 5.38
C ARG A 379 37.36 -60.91 4.32
N HIS A 380 37.39 -61.28 3.04
CA HIS A 380 36.85 -60.45 1.97
C HIS A 380 35.34 -60.24 2.08
N LEU A 381 34.59 -61.32 2.35
CA LEU A 381 33.13 -61.25 2.52
C LEU A 381 32.72 -60.44 3.76
N ILE A 382 33.43 -60.60 4.88
CA ILE A 382 33.20 -59.80 6.10
C ILE A 382 33.46 -58.32 5.83
N ARG A 383 34.53 -57.99 5.10
CA ARG A 383 34.84 -56.61 4.72
C ARG A 383 33.75 -56.00 3.85
N GLN A 384 33.27 -56.73 2.85
CA GLN A 384 32.18 -56.30 1.99
C GLN A 384 30.87 -56.13 2.77
N LYS A 385 30.55 -57.06 3.68
CA LYS A 385 29.38 -56.94 4.55
C LYS A 385 29.48 -55.71 5.46
N ALA A 386 30.63 -55.51 6.10
CA ALA A 386 30.86 -54.36 6.98
C ALA A 386 30.77 -53.01 6.24
N SER A 387 31.22 -52.93 4.98
CA SER A 387 31.07 -51.71 4.18
C SER A 387 29.61 -51.41 3.84
N PHE A 388 28.80 -52.44 3.51
CA PHE A 388 27.36 -52.25 3.33
C PHE A 388 26.64 -51.84 4.61
N GLU A 389 26.93 -52.51 5.74
CA GLU A 389 26.35 -52.17 7.05
C GLU A 389 26.71 -50.74 7.47
N LEU A 390 27.90 -50.25 7.13
CA LEU A 390 28.30 -48.86 7.38
C LEU A 390 27.47 -47.86 6.58
N ILE A 391 27.19 -48.16 5.31
CA ILE A 391 26.35 -47.33 4.44
C ILE A 391 24.90 -47.32 4.96
N GLU A 392 24.36 -48.48 5.32
CA GLU A 392 23.04 -48.62 5.93
C GLU A 392 22.94 -47.80 7.23
N LEU A 393 23.94 -47.92 8.12
CA LEU A 393 24.01 -47.13 9.34
C LEU A 393 24.04 -45.63 9.05
N ALA A 394 24.77 -45.18 8.03
CA ALA A 394 24.80 -43.77 7.64
C ALA A 394 23.40 -43.28 7.23
N TYR A 395 22.65 -44.06 6.46
CA TYR A 395 21.26 -43.76 6.11
C TYR A 395 20.33 -43.73 7.32
N GLU A 396 20.44 -44.70 8.23
CA GLU A 396 19.63 -44.74 9.45
C GLU A 396 19.91 -43.55 10.36
N MET A 397 21.18 -43.17 10.51
CA MET A 397 21.60 -42.00 11.27
C MET A 397 21.06 -40.70 10.66
N GLU A 398 21.15 -40.55 9.33
CA GLU A 398 20.57 -39.41 8.61
C GLU A 398 19.05 -39.35 8.80
N LEU A 399 18.34 -40.47 8.62
CA LEU A 399 16.90 -40.55 8.81
C LEU A 399 16.49 -40.19 10.24
N LYS A 400 17.23 -40.67 11.24
CA LYS A 400 16.99 -40.31 12.64
C LYS A 400 17.16 -38.81 12.86
N LYS A 401 18.16 -38.20 12.24
CA LYS A 401 18.39 -36.75 12.32
C LYS A 401 17.30 -35.96 11.61
N HIS A 402 16.85 -36.40 10.44
CA HIS A 402 15.71 -35.78 9.76
C HIS A 402 14.44 -35.85 10.61
N LYS A 403 14.14 -36.99 11.24
CA LYS A 403 13.00 -37.11 12.17
C LYS A 403 13.12 -36.15 13.35
N GLU A 404 14.31 -36.02 13.94
CA GLU A 404 14.57 -35.08 15.03
C GLU A 404 14.31 -33.63 14.60
N VAL A 405 14.81 -33.23 13.42
CA VAL A 405 14.59 -31.89 12.84
C VAL A 405 13.11 -31.68 12.52
N CYS A 406 12.41 -32.66 11.95
CA CYS A 406 10.96 -32.58 11.70
C CYS A 406 10.19 -32.33 13.00
N CYS A 407 10.45 -33.09 14.06
CA CYS A 407 9.81 -32.87 15.37
C CYS A 407 10.08 -31.46 15.91
N GLN A 408 11.31 -30.94 15.78
CA GLN A 408 11.66 -29.58 16.20
C GLN A 408 10.91 -28.52 15.40
N LEU A 409 10.81 -28.70 14.08
CA LEU A 409 10.06 -27.80 13.19
C LEU A 409 8.56 -27.83 13.49
N GLU A 410 7.97 -29.01 13.72
CA GLU A 410 6.56 -29.15 14.11
C GLU A 410 6.26 -28.44 15.43
N ASN A 411 7.13 -28.59 16.43
CA ASN A 411 7.01 -27.88 17.70
C ASN A 411 7.10 -26.36 17.51
N LEU A 412 8.04 -25.87 16.68
CA LEU A 412 8.17 -24.45 16.37
C LEU A 412 6.90 -23.91 15.68
N VAL A 413 6.37 -24.63 14.70
CA VAL A 413 5.12 -24.27 14.01
C VAL A 413 3.95 -24.22 14.99
N ALA A 414 3.84 -25.19 15.91
CA ALA A 414 2.81 -25.20 16.94
C ALA A 414 2.92 -23.99 17.88
N SER A 415 4.13 -23.67 18.35
CA SER A 415 4.39 -22.50 19.20
C SER A 415 4.09 -21.18 18.48
N LEU A 416 4.48 -21.03 17.21
CA LEU A 416 4.17 -19.86 16.40
C LEU A 416 2.66 -19.71 16.18
N LYS A 417 1.96 -20.82 15.90
CA LYS A 417 0.50 -20.81 15.75
C LYS A 417 -0.20 -20.42 17.05
N GLN A 418 0.27 -20.93 18.19
CA GLN A 418 -0.25 -20.52 19.49
C GLN A 418 -0.04 -19.02 19.74
N SER A 419 1.18 -18.51 19.51
CA SER A 419 1.49 -17.09 19.66
C SER A 419 0.63 -16.21 18.73
N SER A 420 0.43 -16.63 17.48
CA SER A 420 -0.47 -15.95 16.54
C SER A 420 -1.92 -15.93 17.03
N ASN A 421 -2.41 -17.04 17.58
CA ASN A 421 -3.77 -17.12 18.13
C ASN A 421 -3.93 -16.22 19.37
N GLU A 422 -2.94 -16.21 20.26
CA GLU A 422 -2.93 -15.32 21.45
C GLU A 422 -2.92 -13.84 21.03
N LEU A 423 -2.12 -13.49 20.03
CA LEU A 423 -2.11 -12.14 19.46
C LEU A 423 -3.46 -11.78 18.84
N GLN A 424 -4.06 -12.69 18.08
CA GLN A 424 -5.39 -12.48 17.49
C GLN A 424 -6.47 -12.29 18.56
N GLN A 425 -6.44 -13.08 19.65
CA GLN A 425 -7.35 -12.90 20.78
C GLN A 425 -7.16 -11.54 21.46
N ARG A 426 -5.91 -11.09 21.67
CA ARG A 426 -5.64 -9.76 22.23
C ARG A 426 -6.14 -8.64 21.31
N LEU A 427 -5.92 -8.76 20.00
CA LEU A 427 -6.41 -7.80 19.01
C LEU A 427 -7.94 -7.75 19.01
N GLN A 428 -8.60 -8.91 19.10
CA GLN A 428 -10.05 -8.99 19.20
C GLN A 428 -10.57 -8.34 20.49
N ALA A 429 -9.96 -8.63 21.64
CA ALA A 429 -10.33 -8.01 22.92
C ALA A 429 -10.17 -6.47 22.90
N MET A 430 -9.11 -5.96 22.27
CA MET A 430 -8.95 -4.52 22.06
C MET A 430 -10.04 -3.95 21.17
N THR A 431 -10.39 -4.65 20.07
CA THR A 431 -11.45 -4.25 19.14
C THR A 431 -12.82 -4.23 19.83
N GLU A 432 -13.14 -5.25 20.63
CA GLU A 432 -14.38 -5.35 21.41
C GLU A 432 -14.47 -4.22 22.46
N GLN A 433 -13.36 -3.87 23.12
CA GLN A 433 -13.30 -2.68 24.00
C GLN A 433 -13.53 -1.38 23.23
N THR A 434 -13.05 -1.28 21.99
CA THR A 434 -13.30 -0.10 21.14
C THR A 434 -14.76 -0.04 20.67
N GLU A 435 -15.40 -1.18 20.40
CA GLU A 435 -16.82 -1.24 20.05
C GLU A 435 -17.75 -0.97 21.25
N HIS A 436 -17.36 -1.33 22.47
CA HIS A 436 -18.08 -0.97 23.69
C HIS A 436 -18.00 0.54 24.00
N ALA A 437 -17.03 1.25 23.42
CA ALA A 437 -16.99 2.71 23.35
C ALA A 437 -17.86 3.26 22.21
N LYS A 438 -19.02 2.65 21.93
CA LYS A 438 -20.05 3.25 21.06
C LYS A 438 -20.40 4.64 21.60
N PRO A 439 -20.45 5.68 20.74
CA PRO A 439 -20.96 6.97 21.15
C PRO A 439 -22.38 6.75 21.67
N ARG A 440 -22.66 7.17 22.91
CA ARG A 440 -24.02 7.14 23.44
C ARG A 440 -24.91 7.84 22.41
N ASN A 441 -25.85 7.10 21.81
CA ASN A 441 -26.79 7.67 20.85
C ASN A 441 -27.59 8.82 21.47
N ALA A 442 -27.81 8.77 22.79
CA ALA A 442 -28.39 9.84 23.58
C ALA A 442 -27.35 10.92 23.92
N ILE A 443 -27.71 12.17 23.62
CA ILE A 443 -26.98 13.36 24.02
C ILE A 443 -27.00 13.42 25.55
N SER A 444 -25.81 13.41 26.17
CA SER A 444 -25.67 13.51 27.63
C SER A 444 -26.20 14.87 28.11
N SER A 445 -26.83 14.92 29.28
CA SER A 445 -27.25 16.17 29.91
C SER A 445 -26.09 17.10 30.27
N GLU A 446 -24.86 16.57 30.29
CA GLU A 446 -23.62 17.33 30.50
C GLU A 446 -23.14 18.04 29.23
N ASP A 447 -23.57 17.60 28.05
CA ASP A 447 -23.26 18.27 26.78
C ASP A 447 -24.24 19.42 26.54
N GLY A 448 -23.94 20.54 27.19
CA GLY A 448 -24.73 21.77 27.10
C GLY A 448 -24.81 22.34 25.68
N PHE A 449 -23.80 22.10 24.83
CA PHE A 449 -23.78 22.59 23.45
C PHE A 449 -24.78 21.82 22.59
N SER A 450 -24.66 20.49 22.56
CA SER A 450 -25.56 19.64 21.77
C SER A 450 -27.00 19.75 22.25
N CYS A 451 -27.22 19.90 23.56
CA CYS A 451 -28.55 20.15 24.13
C CYS A 451 -29.17 21.49 23.69
N ARG A 452 -28.35 22.54 23.54
CA ARG A 452 -28.79 23.88 23.11
C ARG A 452 -29.05 23.91 21.61
N LEU A 453 -28.20 23.27 20.81
CA LEU A 453 -28.40 23.15 19.37
C LEU A 453 -29.68 22.37 19.05
N TYR A 454 -29.96 21.32 19.81
CA TYR A 454 -31.22 20.58 19.71
C TYR A 454 -32.44 21.48 19.99
N GLN A 455 -32.38 22.32 21.04
CA GLN A 455 -33.46 23.27 21.37
C GLN A 455 -33.66 24.35 20.29
N LEU A 456 -32.58 24.85 19.70
CA LEU A 456 -32.64 25.84 18.61
C LEU A 456 -33.28 25.27 17.34
N LEU A 457 -33.03 24.00 17.04
CA LEU A 457 -33.56 23.33 15.86
C LEU A 457 -34.97 22.76 16.05
N GLU A 458 -35.33 22.37 17.27
CA GLU A 458 -36.65 21.81 17.60
C GLU A 458 -37.75 22.90 17.66
N GLY A 459 -37.40 24.15 17.97
CA GLY A 459 -38.36 25.26 18.08
C GLY A 459 -39.39 25.05 19.20
N GLU A 460 -40.44 25.88 19.26
CA GLU A 460 -41.58 25.70 20.18
C GLU A 460 -42.50 24.57 19.67
N ASN A 461 -42.01 23.34 19.64
CA ASN A 461 -42.83 22.17 19.35
C ASN A 461 -43.37 21.58 20.66
N GLU A 462 -44.69 21.37 20.75
CA GLU A 462 -45.40 20.86 21.94
C GLU A 462 -45.05 19.40 22.29
N ASN A 463 -44.34 18.69 21.41
CA ASN A 463 -43.98 17.28 21.59
C ASN A 463 -42.49 17.12 21.96
N GLN A 464 -42.15 17.43 23.21
CA GLN A 464 -40.81 17.16 23.75
C GLN A 464 -40.53 15.66 23.72
N GLN A 465 -39.64 15.21 22.84
CA GLN A 465 -39.16 13.83 22.88
C GLN A 465 -38.32 13.62 24.16
N LEU A 466 -38.66 12.58 24.94
CA LEU A 466 -38.03 12.26 26.23
C LEU A 466 -36.51 12.00 26.16
N PHE A 467 -35.96 11.70 24.98
CA PHE A 467 -34.53 11.46 24.77
C PHE A 467 -33.99 12.21 23.56
N LYS A 468 -33.07 13.14 23.80
CA LYS A 468 -32.33 13.86 22.75
C LYS A 468 -31.27 12.91 22.16
N THR A 469 -31.37 12.62 20.87
CA THR A 469 -30.47 11.65 20.19
C THR A 469 -29.69 12.37 19.09
N TYR A 470 -28.40 12.05 18.91
CA TYR A 470 -27.57 12.63 17.83
C TYR A 470 -28.16 12.39 16.43
N LYS A 471 -28.81 11.23 16.22
CA LYS A 471 -29.52 10.92 14.97
C LYS A 471 -30.69 11.87 14.69
N ASN A 472 -31.43 12.27 15.71
CA ASN A 472 -32.56 13.19 15.55
C ASN A 472 -32.06 14.61 15.28
N LEU A 473 -30.94 15.01 15.91
CA LEU A 473 -30.26 16.26 15.62
C LEU A 473 -29.80 16.34 14.16
N GLU A 474 -29.22 15.25 13.64
CA GLU A 474 -28.81 15.15 12.24
C GLU A 474 -30.01 15.27 11.29
N GLN A 475 -31.12 14.59 11.57
CA GLN A 475 -32.34 14.70 10.78
C GLN A 475 -32.91 16.13 10.76
N MET A 476 -32.89 16.82 11.90
CA MET A 476 -33.32 18.23 11.98
C MET A 476 -32.38 19.15 11.20
N ALA A 477 -31.07 18.91 11.26
CA ALA A 477 -30.09 19.67 10.46
C ALA A 477 -30.25 19.42 8.95
N GLN A 478 -30.55 18.18 8.54
CA GLN A 478 -30.85 17.84 7.15
C GLN A 478 -32.13 18.51 6.66
N LYS A 479 -33.18 18.54 7.51
CA LYS A 479 -34.42 19.27 7.22
C LYS A 479 -34.16 20.77 7.03
N LEU A 480 -33.41 21.40 7.94
CA LEU A 480 -33.06 22.82 7.82
C LEU A 480 -32.28 23.11 6.53
N LYS A 481 -31.34 22.23 6.15
CA LYS A 481 -30.61 22.36 4.89
C LYS A 481 -31.55 22.32 3.68
N GLN A 482 -32.54 21.43 3.71
CA GLN A 482 -33.54 21.32 2.65
C GLN A 482 -34.44 22.56 2.61
N ASP A 483 -34.88 23.05 3.77
CA ASP A 483 -35.68 24.28 3.88
C ASP A 483 -34.92 25.49 3.32
N CYS A 484 -33.63 25.65 3.67
CA CYS A 484 -32.78 26.71 3.11
C CYS A 484 -32.64 26.59 1.58
N ALA A 485 -32.45 25.39 1.05
CA ALA A 485 -32.38 25.17 -0.40
C ALA A 485 -33.69 25.57 -1.09
N THR A 486 -34.85 25.18 -0.55
CA THR A 486 -36.15 25.56 -1.11
C THR A 486 -36.40 27.06 -1.09
N VAL A 487 -36.01 27.77 -0.02
CA VAL A 487 -36.13 29.24 0.06
C VAL A 487 -35.18 29.91 -0.94
N GLN A 488 -33.97 29.36 -1.12
CA GLN A 488 -33.02 29.88 -2.10
C GLN A 488 -33.52 29.69 -3.54
N ASP A 489 -34.14 28.55 -3.85
CA ASP A 489 -34.78 28.29 -5.14
C ASP A 489 -35.96 29.23 -5.39
N GLN A 490 -36.81 29.47 -4.37
CA GLN A 490 -37.90 30.45 -4.45
C GLN A 490 -37.39 31.88 -4.68
N LEU A 491 -36.29 32.25 -4.01
CA LEU A 491 -35.66 33.55 -4.19
C LEU A 491 -35.06 33.69 -5.60
N ALA A 492 -34.41 32.65 -6.11
CA ALA A 492 -33.88 32.63 -7.47
C ALA A 492 -35.00 32.74 -8.52
N ALA A 493 -36.11 32.01 -8.33
CA ALA A 493 -37.29 32.10 -9.19
C ALA A 493 -37.89 33.51 -9.17
N SER A 494 -38.04 34.12 -8.00
CA SER A 494 -38.53 35.50 -7.84
C SER A 494 -37.58 36.52 -8.49
N SER A 495 -36.27 36.35 -8.34
CA SER A 495 -35.27 37.20 -8.99
C SER A 495 -35.32 37.07 -10.51
N GLN A 496 -35.52 35.85 -11.04
CA GLN A 496 -35.70 35.61 -12.46
C GLN A 496 -36.98 36.28 -12.99
N GLU A 497 -38.09 36.16 -12.28
CA GLU A 497 -39.34 36.87 -12.63
C GLU A 497 -39.15 38.39 -12.66
N GLN A 498 -38.47 38.97 -11.66
CA GLN A 498 -38.15 40.39 -11.65
C GLN A 498 -37.26 40.80 -12.83
N SER A 499 -36.28 39.97 -13.20
CA SER A 499 -35.42 40.23 -14.37
C SER A 499 -36.20 40.19 -15.68
N LEU A 500 -37.15 39.25 -15.83
CA LEU A 500 -38.05 39.16 -16.98
C LEU A 500 -38.96 40.38 -17.06
N LEU A 501 -39.50 40.83 -15.93
CA LEU A 501 -40.36 42.01 -15.87
C LEU A 501 -39.58 43.30 -16.22
N SER A 502 -38.34 43.42 -15.72
CA SER A 502 -37.44 44.53 -16.05
C SER A 502 -37.03 44.54 -17.52
N SER A 503 -36.68 43.37 -18.09
CA SER A 503 -36.34 43.26 -19.51
C SER A 503 -37.54 43.55 -20.42
N LYS A 504 -38.76 43.13 -20.02
CA LYS A 504 -39.99 43.49 -20.72
C LYS A 504 -40.24 44.99 -20.67
N LEU A 505 -40.12 45.61 -19.50
CA LEU A 505 -40.26 47.06 -19.35
C LEU A 505 -39.23 47.80 -20.20
N LYS A 506 -37.98 47.33 -20.23
CA LYS A 506 -36.92 47.91 -21.06
C LYS A 506 -37.25 47.79 -22.54
N SER A 507 -37.70 46.61 -22.98
CA SER A 507 -38.19 46.39 -24.35
C SER A 507 -39.34 47.31 -24.69
N ASP A 508 -40.33 47.49 -23.81
CA ASP A 508 -41.47 48.37 -24.04
C ASP A 508 -41.03 49.84 -24.17
N VAL A 509 -40.08 50.27 -23.32
CA VAL A 509 -39.47 51.61 -23.40
C VAL A 509 -38.68 51.78 -24.69
N ASP A 510 -37.90 50.79 -25.10
CA ASP A 510 -37.12 50.81 -26.34
C ASP A 510 -38.06 50.81 -27.56
N THR A 511 -39.17 50.09 -27.51
CA THR A 511 -40.21 50.09 -28.57
C THR A 511 -40.87 51.47 -28.69
N LEU A 512 -41.17 52.12 -27.55
CA LEU A 512 -41.68 53.48 -27.53
C LEU A 512 -40.63 54.48 -28.04
N TYR A 513 -39.37 54.30 -27.67
CA TYR A 513 -38.25 55.10 -28.15
C TYR A 513 -38.10 54.96 -29.66
N ASP A 514 -38.08 53.74 -30.20
CA ASP A 514 -38.02 53.48 -31.64
C ASP A 514 -39.27 53.99 -32.38
N ALA A 515 -40.45 53.96 -31.77
CA ALA A 515 -41.66 54.54 -32.37
C ALA A 515 -41.57 56.07 -32.49
N LEU A 516 -40.99 56.74 -31.49
CA LEU A 516 -40.84 58.20 -31.45
C LEU A 516 -39.67 58.72 -32.28
N TYR A 517 -38.58 57.95 -32.35
CA TYR A 517 -37.32 58.37 -32.95
C TYR A 517 -37.01 57.66 -34.27
N ARG A 518 -37.65 56.52 -34.60
CA ARG A 518 -37.42 55.69 -35.80
C ARG A 518 -35.96 55.63 -36.25
N GLY A 519 -35.04 55.47 -35.30
CA GLY A 519 -33.60 55.38 -35.55
C GLY A 519 -32.84 56.70 -35.77
N GLY A 520 -33.44 57.87 -35.55
CA GLY A 520 -32.77 59.18 -35.60
C GLY A 520 -32.92 59.95 -34.28
N ASN A 521 -31.87 60.65 -33.84
CA ASN A 521 -31.84 61.45 -32.59
C ASN A 521 -32.78 62.68 -32.56
N HIS A 522 -33.82 62.72 -33.42
CA HIS A 522 -34.77 63.81 -33.54
C HIS A 522 -36.21 63.29 -33.55
N ILE A 523 -37.04 63.80 -32.64
CA ILE A 523 -38.46 63.43 -32.51
C ILE A 523 -39.19 63.77 -33.82
N GLN A 524 -39.73 62.77 -34.53
CA GLN A 524 -40.50 62.99 -35.76
C GLN A 524 -41.99 63.13 -35.47
N LEU A 525 -42.45 64.36 -35.25
CA LEU A 525 -43.89 64.71 -35.13
C LEU A 525 -44.62 64.81 -36.49
N ARG A 526 -44.08 64.25 -37.58
CA ARG A 526 -44.66 64.36 -38.93
C ARG A 526 -45.06 62.99 -39.44
N SER A 527 -46.36 62.76 -39.63
CA SER A 527 -46.84 61.50 -40.22
C SER A 527 -46.42 61.41 -41.67
N GLN A 528 -46.00 60.22 -42.08
CA GLN A 528 -45.60 59.91 -43.46
C GLN A 528 -46.77 60.15 -44.43
N GLU A 529 -48.01 59.91 -43.97
CA GLU A 529 -49.26 60.19 -44.68
C GLU A 529 -49.43 61.68 -45.00
N LEU A 530 -49.14 62.58 -44.05
CA LEU A 530 -49.18 64.03 -44.28
C LEU A 530 -48.13 64.48 -45.30
N THR A 531 -46.96 63.86 -45.28
CA THR A 531 -45.87 64.19 -46.21
C THR A 531 -46.21 63.76 -47.64
N GLU A 532 -46.86 62.60 -47.80
CA GLU A 532 -47.37 62.12 -49.08
C GLU A 532 -48.47 63.05 -49.63
N LEU A 533 -49.39 63.50 -48.78
CA LEU A 533 -50.44 64.46 -49.13
C LEU A 533 -49.86 65.82 -49.58
N PHE A 534 -48.85 66.34 -48.88
CA PHE A 534 -48.18 67.57 -49.30
C PHE A 534 -47.42 67.42 -50.63
N ARG A 535 -46.85 66.24 -50.90
CA ARG A 535 -46.21 65.93 -52.18
C ARG A 535 -47.23 65.92 -53.32
N GLN A 536 -48.40 65.32 -53.09
CA GLN A 536 -49.51 65.30 -54.05
C GLN A 536 -50.02 66.72 -54.33
N LEU A 537 -50.27 67.52 -53.29
CA LEU A 537 -50.72 68.90 -53.42
C LEU A 537 -49.73 69.77 -54.24
N LYS A 538 -48.43 69.55 -54.04
CA LYS A 538 -47.39 70.25 -54.80
C LYS A 538 -47.37 69.84 -56.28
N ALA A 539 -47.63 68.57 -56.58
CA ALA A 539 -47.77 68.11 -57.96
C ALA A 539 -48.99 68.75 -58.65
N ASP A 540 -50.13 68.83 -57.96
CA ASP A 540 -51.35 69.46 -58.49
C ASP A 540 -51.18 70.96 -58.71
N LEU A 541 -50.50 71.67 -57.79
CA LEU A 541 -50.18 73.10 -57.94
C LEU A 541 -49.29 73.35 -59.17
N ASN A 542 -48.29 72.50 -59.40
CA ASN A 542 -47.42 72.61 -60.57
C ASN A 542 -48.21 72.38 -61.87
N LYS A 543 -49.16 71.43 -61.87
CA LYS A 543 -50.05 71.18 -63.02
C LYS A 543 -50.95 72.38 -63.32
N LEU A 544 -51.48 73.04 -62.30
CA LEU A 544 -52.28 74.26 -62.45
C LEU A 544 -51.44 75.40 -63.05
N ASN A 545 -50.21 75.60 -62.56
CA ASN A 545 -49.31 76.61 -63.12
C ASN A 545 -49.02 76.36 -64.60
N GLN A 546 -48.85 75.10 -65.01
CA GLN A 546 -48.66 74.77 -66.42
C GLN A 546 -49.88 75.15 -67.27
N LEU A 547 -51.09 74.82 -66.81
CA LEU A 547 -52.34 75.21 -67.49
C LEU A 547 -52.50 76.73 -67.60
N LEU A 548 -52.11 77.48 -66.57
CA LEU A 548 -52.16 78.95 -66.60
C LEU A 548 -51.20 79.51 -67.65
N MET A 549 -49.99 78.95 -67.76
CA MET A 549 -49.02 79.35 -68.78
C MET A 549 -49.51 79.06 -70.19
N ASP A 550 -50.16 77.91 -70.41
CA ASP A 550 -50.76 77.54 -71.70
C ASP A 550 -51.90 78.51 -72.08
N LEU A 551 -52.75 78.90 -71.13
CA LEU A 551 -53.81 79.90 -71.36
C LEU A 551 -53.23 81.27 -71.71
N ILE A 552 -52.18 81.71 -71.00
CA ILE A 552 -51.51 82.98 -71.31
C ILE A 552 -50.91 82.95 -72.71
N ALA A 553 -50.35 81.81 -73.13
CA ALA A 553 -49.83 81.64 -74.48
C ALA A 553 -50.94 81.73 -75.54
N ASP A 554 -52.10 81.10 -75.32
CA ASP A 554 -53.27 81.17 -76.19
C ASP A 554 -53.87 82.59 -76.28
N VAL A 555 -53.96 83.31 -75.17
CA VAL A 555 -54.42 84.71 -75.17
C VAL A 555 -53.44 85.60 -75.95
N LYS A 556 -52.13 85.38 -75.80
CA LYS A 556 -51.11 86.10 -76.57
C LYS A 556 -51.19 85.78 -78.07
N SER A 557 -51.42 84.52 -78.45
CA SER A 557 -51.56 84.13 -79.85
C SER A 557 -52.81 84.78 -80.48
N LYS A 558 -53.95 84.77 -79.80
CA LYS A 558 -55.19 85.44 -80.23
C LYS A 558 -55.03 86.96 -80.32
N ARG A 559 -54.33 87.58 -79.36
CA ARG A 559 -53.98 89.00 -79.41
C ARG A 559 -53.13 89.32 -80.64
N ASN A 560 -52.11 88.50 -80.92
CA ASN A 560 -51.26 88.69 -82.09
C ASN A 560 -52.04 88.50 -83.40
N PHE A 561 -52.96 87.52 -83.45
CA PHE A 561 -53.85 87.31 -84.60
C PHE A 561 -54.71 88.55 -84.88
N LEU A 562 -55.37 89.08 -83.85
CA LEU A 562 -56.16 90.32 -83.94
C LEU A 562 -55.31 91.53 -84.33
N GLN A 563 -54.04 91.57 -83.94
CA GLN A 563 -53.14 92.69 -84.28
C GLN A 563 -52.55 92.57 -85.69
N SER A 564 -52.43 91.37 -86.24
CA SER A 564 -51.79 91.12 -87.54
C SER A 564 -52.68 91.44 -88.75
N ASN A 565 -54.01 91.33 -88.61
CA ASN A 565 -54.96 91.51 -89.71
C ASN A 565 -55.70 92.85 -89.60
N LYS A 566 -55.48 93.74 -90.58
CA LYS A 566 -56.11 95.08 -90.63
C LYS A 566 -57.64 95.03 -90.60
N LEU A 567 -58.26 94.00 -91.19
CA LEU A 567 -59.72 93.84 -91.19
C LEU A 567 -60.26 93.59 -89.77
N HIS A 568 -59.58 92.74 -89.00
CA HIS A 568 -59.98 92.40 -87.63
C HIS A 568 -59.69 93.53 -86.62
N GLN A 569 -58.66 94.35 -86.88
CA GLN A 569 -58.47 95.60 -86.14
C GLN A 569 -59.62 96.58 -86.37
N MET A 570 -60.11 96.70 -87.62
CA MET A 570 -61.26 97.53 -87.94
C MET A 570 -62.52 97.01 -87.24
N GLU A 571 -62.77 95.70 -87.29
CA GLU A 571 -63.90 95.06 -86.59
C GLU A 571 -63.83 95.25 -85.07
N ARG A 572 -62.65 95.07 -84.46
CA ARG A 572 -62.44 95.38 -83.04
C ARG A 572 -62.71 96.85 -82.74
N ASN A 573 -62.22 97.78 -83.57
CA ASN A 573 -62.43 99.20 -83.33
C ASN A 573 -63.92 99.56 -83.46
N LEU A 574 -64.63 99.03 -84.46
CA LEU A 574 -66.10 99.16 -84.57
C LEU A 574 -66.79 98.60 -83.33
N TYR A 575 -66.40 97.42 -82.86
CA TYR A 575 -66.95 96.81 -81.66
C TYR A 575 -66.67 97.63 -80.40
N VAL A 576 -65.49 98.26 -80.30
CA VAL A 576 -65.13 99.15 -79.18
C VAL A 576 -65.88 100.48 -79.26
N HIS A 577 -66.02 101.07 -80.45
CA HIS A 577 -66.77 102.31 -80.66
C HIS A 577 -68.27 102.13 -80.40
N PHE A 578 -68.85 100.98 -80.76
CA PHE A 578 -70.24 100.63 -80.42
C PHE A 578 -70.55 100.74 -78.92
N PHE A 579 -69.60 100.42 -78.05
CA PHE A 579 -69.80 100.54 -76.59
C PHE A 579 -69.31 101.86 -75.98
N LYS A 580 -68.56 102.68 -76.72
CA LYS A 580 -67.88 103.86 -76.16
C LYS A 580 -68.29 105.20 -76.75
N ASP A 581 -68.71 105.26 -78.00
CA ASP A 581 -69.01 106.53 -78.68
C ASP A 581 -69.89 106.32 -79.91
N GLU A 582 -71.21 106.40 -79.72
CA GLU A 582 -72.21 106.15 -80.76
C GLU A 582 -72.20 107.23 -81.84
N ASP A 583 -71.92 108.47 -81.46
CA ASP A 583 -71.90 109.61 -82.38
C ASP A 583 -70.74 109.50 -83.38
N HIS A 584 -69.56 109.06 -82.93
CA HIS A 584 -68.41 108.88 -83.81
C HIS A 584 -68.56 107.65 -84.72
N LEU A 585 -69.25 106.61 -84.24
CA LEU A 585 -69.62 105.45 -85.06
C LEU A 585 -70.55 105.88 -86.20
N LYS A 586 -71.56 106.69 -85.90
CA LYS A 586 -72.50 107.20 -86.89
C LYS A 586 -71.81 108.05 -87.96
N GLU A 587 -70.88 108.94 -87.55
CA GLU A 587 -70.09 109.75 -88.47
C GLU A 587 -69.19 108.90 -89.39
N MET A 588 -68.60 107.83 -88.86
CA MET A 588 -67.70 106.95 -89.62
C MET A 588 -68.48 106.05 -90.60
N VAL A 589 -69.68 105.61 -90.21
CA VAL A 589 -70.60 104.87 -91.08
C VAL A 589 -71.18 105.78 -92.17
N GLU A 590 -71.60 107.01 -91.85
CA GLU A 590 -72.04 107.99 -92.86
C GLU A 590 -70.92 108.33 -93.86
N LYS A 591 -69.67 108.47 -93.42
CA LYS A 591 -68.52 108.65 -94.33
C LYS A 591 -68.28 107.43 -95.22
N LEU A 592 -68.50 106.22 -94.72
CA LEU A 592 -68.38 104.99 -95.51
C LEU A 592 -69.54 104.82 -96.50
N GLU A 593 -70.76 105.22 -96.14
CA GLU A 593 -71.91 105.28 -97.04
C GLU A 593 -71.72 106.35 -98.13
N GLN A 594 -71.19 107.52 -97.79
CA GLN A 594 -70.84 108.54 -98.79
C GLN A 594 -69.74 108.07 -99.75
N LEU A 595 -68.76 107.28 -99.27
CA LEU A 595 -67.73 106.67 -100.11
C LEU A 595 -68.27 105.54 -101.00
N SER A 596 -69.28 104.79 -100.53
CA SER A 596 -69.93 103.75 -101.33
C SER A 596 -70.88 104.35 -102.39
N GLU A 597 -71.58 105.44 -102.09
CA GLU A 597 -72.38 106.19 -103.07
C GLU A 597 -71.50 106.94 -104.09
N ALA A 598 -70.34 107.47 -103.70
CA ALA A 598 -69.38 108.08 -104.62
C ALA A 598 -68.68 107.05 -105.54
N THR A 599 -68.65 105.77 -105.14
CA THR A 599 -68.21 104.65 -106.00
C THR A 599 -69.36 103.98 -106.76
N ALA A 600 -70.62 104.36 -106.51
CA ALA A 600 -71.81 103.86 -107.20
C ALA A 600 -72.05 104.44 -108.62
N SER A 601 -71.19 105.34 -109.12
CA SER A 601 -71.46 106.12 -110.36
C SER A 601 -70.45 105.94 -111.49
N GLY A 602 -69.43 105.10 -111.33
CA GLY A 602 -68.36 104.93 -112.32
C GLY A 602 -67.96 103.47 -112.51
N LEU A 603 -68.19 102.97 -113.72
CA LEU A 603 -67.82 101.65 -114.26
C LEU A 603 -68.72 100.47 -113.80
N GLU A 604 -69.64 99.91 -114.59
CA GLU A 604 -69.66 99.68 -116.05
C GLU A 604 -68.27 99.41 -116.65
N HIS A 605 -68.04 98.13 -116.93
CA HIS A 605 -66.84 97.56 -117.54
C HIS A 605 -65.68 97.16 -116.62
N LYS A 606 -65.68 95.82 -116.50
CA LYS A 606 -64.57 94.89 -116.66
C LYS A 606 -63.82 94.57 -115.38
N ASN A 607 -64.17 93.44 -114.77
CA ASN A 607 -63.82 92.07 -115.18
C ASN A 607 -62.40 91.67 -114.80
N PHE A 608 -62.35 90.67 -113.91
CA PHE A 608 -61.43 89.53 -113.87
C PHE A 608 -59.93 89.89 -113.66
N THR A 609 -59.11 89.15 -112.92
CA THR A 609 -59.02 87.69 -112.75
C THR A 609 -57.90 87.42 -111.73
N THR A 610 -58.03 86.33 -110.93
CA THR A 610 -57.00 85.35 -110.50
C THR A 610 -55.67 85.85 -109.93
N SER A 611 -55.15 85.36 -108.79
CA SER A 611 -55.20 84.01 -108.23
C SER A 611 -54.98 84.04 -106.73
#